data_AF-A0A644T5Y2-F1
#
_entry.id   AF-A0A644T5Y2-F1
#
_cell.length_a   1.000
_cell.length_b   1.000
_cell.length_c   1.000
_cell.angle_alpha   90.00
_cell.angle_beta   90.00
_cell.angle_gamma   90.00
#
_symmetry.space_group_name_H-M   'P 1'
#
loop_
_entity.id
_entity.type
_entity.pdbx_description
1 polymer ?
#
loop_
_entity_poly.entity_id
_entity_poly.type
_entity_poly.pdbx_seq_one_letter_code
_entity_poly.pdbx_strand_id
1 'polypeptide(L)'
;MKKSSKILYILLALIIIFAVYWLSTKKPQENKVVNNTNDQTQNVGLANPASEFCVRNGGISEIVTNADGSQGGICNFGEGKTCDETALFRNTCNLEGVLSSVVYKNASGTEVFASYNLKTDKAYISSLDLYMNNLELNHAVSGSGARYLSADGEVELWEHQGEGTVSIRGEEAFVGKIVVAE
;
A
#
# COMPACT_ATOMS: atom_id res chain seq x y z
N MET A 1 -46.72 -10.23 70.40
CA MET A 1 -45.69 -10.72 69.47
C MET A 1 -46.26 -10.87 68.06
N LYS A 2 -46.07 -9.88 67.17
CA LYS A 2 -46.58 -9.88 65.77
C LYS A 2 -45.61 -9.23 64.76
N LYS A 3 -44.34 -9.06 65.17
CA LYS A 3 -43.28 -8.37 64.38
C LYS A 3 -42.56 -9.32 63.40
N SER A 4 -42.63 -10.63 63.65
CA SER A 4 -41.98 -11.67 62.81
C SER A 4 -42.64 -11.88 61.45
N SER A 5 -43.95 -11.62 61.32
CA SER A 5 -44.67 -11.82 60.06
C SER A 5 -44.37 -10.72 59.03
N LYS A 6 -44.18 -9.46 59.46
CA LYS A 6 -43.79 -8.36 58.57
C LYS A 6 -42.39 -8.54 57.99
N ILE A 7 -41.46 -9.07 58.78
CA ILE A 7 -40.09 -9.39 58.34
C ILE A 7 -40.12 -10.51 57.29
N LEU A 8 -40.98 -11.53 57.48
CA LEU A 8 -41.17 -12.60 56.50
C LEU A 8 -41.73 -12.07 55.17
N TYR A 9 -42.69 -11.14 55.20
CA TYR A 9 -43.22 -10.52 53.96
C TYR A 9 -42.19 -9.64 53.24
N ILE A 10 -41.35 -8.91 53.99
CA ILE A 10 -40.27 -8.09 53.40
C ILE A 10 -39.23 -9.00 52.74
N LEU A 11 -38.86 -10.12 53.37
CA LEU A 11 -37.92 -11.09 52.79
C LEU A 11 -38.50 -11.77 51.54
N LEU A 12 -39.78 -12.15 51.55
CA LEU A 12 -40.45 -12.72 50.37
C LEU A 12 -40.53 -11.69 49.22
N ALA A 13 -40.82 -10.42 49.51
CA ALA A 13 -40.86 -9.37 48.51
C ALA A 13 -39.47 -9.11 47.88
N LEU A 14 -38.39 -9.11 48.68
CA LEU A 14 -37.02 -8.95 48.18
C LEU A 14 -36.58 -10.13 47.30
N ILE A 15 -36.95 -11.36 47.66
CA ILE A 15 -36.66 -12.55 46.84
C ILE A 15 -37.39 -12.47 45.49
N ILE A 16 -38.65 -12.00 45.47
CA ILE A 16 -39.41 -11.84 44.22
C ILE A 16 -38.81 -10.73 43.35
N ILE A 17 -38.42 -9.59 43.93
CA ILE A 17 -37.77 -8.50 43.18
C ILE A 17 -36.44 -8.97 42.59
N PHE A 18 -35.66 -9.74 43.35
CA PHE A 18 -34.42 -10.35 42.87
C PHE A 18 -34.69 -11.36 41.74
N ALA A 19 -35.71 -12.20 41.86
CA ALA A 19 -36.10 -13.13 40.80
C ALA A 19 -36.55 -12.42 39.51
N VAL A 20 -37.32 -11.32 39.62
CA VAL A 20 -37.72 -10.48 38.48
C VAL A 20 -36.52 -9.80 37.85
N TYR A 21 -35.57 -9.30 38.67
CA TYR A 21 -34.32 -8.71 38.18
C TYR A 21 -33.47 -9.76 37.42
N TRP A 22 -33.42 -11.00 37.91
CA TRP A 22 -32.78 -12.11 37.19
C TRP A 22 -33.49 -12.45 35.87
N LEU A 23 -34.82 -12.40 35.83
CA LEU A 23 -35.60 -12.64 34.61
C LEU A 23 -35.43 -11.51 33.57
N SER A 24 -35.23 -10.26 33.99
CA SER A 24 -34.98 -9.13 33.09
C SER A 24 -33.56 -9.09 32.49
N THR A 25 -32.63 -9.93 32.95
CA THR A 25 -31.24 -9.97 32.42
C THR A 25 -30.97 -11.08 31.39
N LYS A 26 -31.94 -11.96 31.09
CA LYS A 26 -31.78 -12.87 29.95
C LYS A 26 -32.17 -12.17 28.65
N LYS A 27 -31.22 -11.43 28.07
CA LYS A 27 -31.31 -11.03 26.66
C LYS A 27 -31.48 -12.30 25.80
N PRO A 28 -32.39 -12.32 24.82
CA PRO A 28 -32.41 -13.37 23.80
C PRO A 28 -31.06 -13.37 23.08
N GLN A 29 -30.37 -14.52 23.07
CA GLN A 29 -29.32 -14.79 22.09
C GLN A 29 -30.04 -14.91 20.74
N GLU A 30 -29.86 -13.91 19.89
CA GLU A 30 -30.23 -13.99 18.49
C GLU A 30 -29.51 -15.21 17.89
N ASN A 31 -30.30 -16.17 17.39
CA ASN A 31 -29.80 -17.33 16.66
C ASN A 31 -29.00 -16.83 15.44
N LYS A 32 -27.69 -16.69 15.58
CA LYS A 32 -26.82 -16.74 14.40
C LYS A 32 -26.97 -18.14 13.83
N VAL A 33 -27.59 -18.20 12.66
CA VAL A 33 -27.62 -19.39 11.80
C VAL A 33 -26.20 -19.93 11.72
N VAL A 34 -25.98 -21.08 12.37
CA VAL A 34 -24.76 -21.87 12.21
C VAL A 34 -24.84 -22.52 10.84
N ASN A 35 -24.28 -21.85 9.85
CA ASN A 35 -23.81 -22.54 8.66
C ASN A 35 -22.47 -23.19 9.05
N ASN A 36 -22.53 -24.46 9.44
CA ASN A 36 -21.35 -25.30 9.42
C ASN A 36 -20.85 -25.33 7.97
N THR A 37 -19.64 -24.83 7.74
CA THR A 37 -18.51 -25.61 7.21
C THR A 37 -17.29 -24.70 7.19
N ASN A 38 -16.18 -25.23 7.70
CA ASN A 38 -14.84 -24.64 7.72
C ASN A 38 -14.58 -23.54 8.75
N ASP A 39 -14.47 -23.99 10.01
CA ASP A 39 -13.38 -23.52 10.87
C ASP A 39 -12.03 -23.86 10.20
N GLN A 40 -11.70 -23.09 9.16
CA GLN A 40 -10.32 -22.70 8.96
C GLN A 40 -10.13 -21.55 9.94
N THR A 41 -9.83 -21.87 11.19
CA THR A 41 -8.87 -21.06 11.94
C THR A 41 -7.60 -21.13 11.10
N GLN A 42 -7.57 -20.32 10.03
CA GLN A 42 -6.35 -19.79 9.48
C GLN A 42 -5.78 -19.07 10.69
N ASN A 43 -4.95 -19.82 11.42
CA ASN A 43 -3.79 -19.30 12.10
C ASN A 43 -3.44 -18.05 11.31
N VAL A 44 -3.73 -16.86 11.84
CA VAL A 44 -3.34 -15.61 11.16
C VAL A 44 -1.83 -15.63 11.33
N GLY A 45 -1.21 -16.45 10.48
CA GLY A 45 0.20 -16.56 10.31
C GLY A 45 0.62 -15.14 10.03
N LEU A 46 1.69 -14.76 10.70
CA LEU A 46 2.37 -13.50 10.46
C LEU A 46 2.27 -13.17 8.95
N ALA A 47 1.70 -12.00 8.62
CA ALA A 47 1.40 -11.65 7.25
C ALA A 47 2.65 -11.88 6.38
N ASN A 48 2.47 -12.53 5.22
CA ASN A 48 3.58 -12.87 4.36
C ASN A 48 4.26 -11.56 3.90
N PRO A 49 5.52 -11.31 4.27
CA PRO A 49 6.18 -10.04 3.95
C PRO A 49 6.26 -9.75 2.44
N ALA A 50 6.34 -10.79 1.60
CA ALA A 50 6.36 -10.62 0.14
C ALA A 50 5.01 -10.12 -0.38
N SER A 51 3.92 -10.66 0.16
CA SER A 51 2.55 -10.25 -0.17
C SER A 51 2.25 -8.84 0.35
N GLU A 52 2.70 -8.49 1.56
CA GLU A 52 2.58 -7.11 2.06
C GLU A 52 3.37 -6.12 1.21
N PHE A 53 4.57 -6.50 0.76
CA PHE A 53 5.37 -5.66 -0.10
C PHE A 53 4.72 -5.47 -1.47
N CYS A 54 4.16 -6.53 -2.06
CA CYS A 54 3.35 -6.42 -3.27
C CYS A 54 2.26 -5.35 -3.12
N VAL A 55 1.45 -5.45 -2.07
CA VAL A 55 0.35 -4.51 -1.79
C VAL A 55 0.86 -3.10 -1.52
N ARG A 56 1.95 -2.94 -0.76
CA ARG A 56 2.56 -1.62 -0.48
C ARG A 56 3.09 -0.95 -1.74
N ASN A 57 3.53 -1.73 -2.73
CA ASN A 57 4.04 -1.23 -4.00
C ASN A 57 2.97 -1.21 -5.10
N GLY A 58 1.68 -1.35 -4.73
CA GLY A 58 0.55 -1.11 -5.63
C GLY A 58 0.08 -2.34 -6.42
N GLY A 59 0.55 -3.54 -6.09
CA GLY A 59 0.06 -4.78 -6.69
C GLY A 59 -1.01 -5.48 -5.86
N ILE A 60 -1.71 -6.44 -6.48
CA ILE A 60 -2.68 -7.32 -5.85
C ILE A 60 -2.02 -8.67 -5.59
N SER A 61 -2.13 -9.14 -4.35
CA SER A 61 -1.60 -10.44 -3.93
C SER A 61 -2.58 -11.56 -4.28
N GLU A 62 -2.15 -12.48 -5.16
CA GLU A 62 -2.96 -13.60 -5.62
C GLU A 62 -2.25 -14.92 -5.35
N ILE A 63 -2.92 -15.90 -4.75
CA ILE A 63 -2.37 -17.25 -4.56
C ILE A 63 -2.77 -18.12 -5.75
N VAL A 64 -1.77 -18.69 -6.41
CA VAL A 64 -1.94 -19.56 -7.59
C VAL A 64 -1.54 -20.99 -7.22
N THR A 65 -2.30 -21.97 -7.74
CA THR A 65 -2.00 -23.40 -7.58
C THR A 65 -1.50 -23.98 -8.91
N ASN A 66 -0.34 -24.63 -8.89
CA ASN A 66 0.28 -25.26 -10.05
C ASN A 66 -0.33 -26.63 -10.36
N ALA A 67 -0.07 -27.14 -11.57
CA ALA A 67 -0.60 -28.42 -12.04
C ALA A 67 -0.12 -29.64 -11.21
N ASP A 68 1.00 -29.52 -10.50
CA ASP A 68 1.52 -30.53 -9.57
C ASP A 68 0.92 -30.43 -8.15
N GLY A 69 0.02 -29.46 -7.92
CA GLY A 69 -0.64 -29.20 -6.64
C GLY A 69 0.12 -28.26 -5.70
N SER A 70 1.30 -27.75 -6.08
CA SER A 70 2.02 -26.75 -5.30
C SER A 70 1.34 -25.37 -5.37
N GLN A 71 1.55 -24.49 -4.38
CA GLN A 71 0.97 -23.13 -4.34
C GLN A 71 2.04 -22.07 -4.17
N GLY A 72 1.85 -20.92 -4.83
CA GLY A 72 2.73 -19.74 -4.75
C GLY A 72 1.96 -18.44 -4.87
N GLY A 73 2.60 -17.31 -4.52
CA GLY A 73 2.01 -15.98 -4.59
C GLY A 73 2.47 -15.21 -5.82
N ILE A 74 1.53 -14.62 -6.55
CA ILE A 74 1.78 -13.70 -7.66
C ILE A 74 1.34 -12.29 -7.26
N CYS A 75 2.24 -11.33 -7.45
CA CYS A 75 1.95 -9.92 -7.40
C CYS A 75 1.49 -9.48 -8.77
N ASN A 76 0.20 -9.17 -8.85
CA ASN A 76 -0.42 -8.72 -10.07
C ASN A 76 -0.51 -7.19 -10.03
N PHE A 77 0.21 -6.53 -10.93
CA PHE A 77 0.11 -5.08 -11.10
C PHE A 77 -0.93 -4.66 -12.14
N GLY A 78 -1.67 -5.63 -12.72
CA GLY A 78 -2.63 -5.42 -13.80
C GLY A 78 -2.04 -5.56 -15.20
N GLU A 79 -2.90 -5.59 -16.22
CA GLU A 79 -2.52 -5.55 -17.66
C GLU A 79 -1.46 -6.59 -18.08
N GLY A 80 -1.48 -7.78 -17.48
CA GLY A 80 -0.51 -8.83 -17.76
C GLY A 80 0.88 -8.63 -17.12
N LYS A 81 1.10 -7.49 -16.42
CA LYS A 81 2.28 -7.23 -15.59
C LYS A 81 2.11 -7.96 -14.28
N THR A 82 2.43 -9.24 -14.35
CA THR A 82 2.43 -10.12 -13.19
C THR A 82 3.86 -10.48 -12.87
N CYS A 83 4.09 -10.62 -11.58
CA CYS A 83 5.39 -10.90 -11.04
C CYS A 83 5.21 -11.88 -9.88
N ASP A 84 6.01 -12.92 -9.75
CA ASP A 84 6.01 -13.70 -8.50
C ASP A 84 6.26 -12.76 -7.31
N GLU A 85 5.44 -12.81 -6.26
CA GLU A 85 5.52 -11.86 -5.14
C GLU A 85 6.87 -11.95 -4.44
N THR A 86 7.40 -13.16 -4.33
CA THR A 86 8.71 -13.41 -3.73
C THR A 86 9.81 -12.83 -4.63
N ALA A 87 9.64 -12.86 -5.96
CA ALA A 87 10.53 -12.23 -6.92
C ALA A 87 10.42 -10.70 -6.99
N LEU A 88 9.23 -10.12 -6.85
CA LEU A 88 9.02 -8.67 -6.73
C LEU A 88 9.65 -8.14 -5.44
N PHE A 89 9.35 -8.79 -4.31
CA PHE A 89 9.90 -8.44 -3.01
C PHE A 89 11.43 -8.50 -3.01
N ARG A 90 12.01 -9.51 -3.69
CA ARG A 90 13.45 -9.66 -3.87
C ARG A 90 14.02 -8.81 -5.01
N ASN A 91 13.19 -8.11 -5.80
CA ASN A 91 13.55 -7.32 -7.00
C ASN A 91 14.36 -8.12 -8.04
N THR A 92 14.11 -9.41 -8.11
CA THR A 92 14.66 -10.32 -9.13
C THR A 92 13.67 -10.54 -10.26
N CYS A 93 12.48 -10.00 -10.09
CA CYS A 93 11.51 -9.84 -11.14
C CYS A 93 11.93 -8.68 -12.03
N ASN A 94 12.65 -9.02 -13.10
CA ASN A 94 12.87 -8.11 -14.20
C ASN A 94 11.62 -8.10 -15.07
N LEU A 95 10.60 -7.40 -14.59
CA LEU A 95 9.77 -6.67 -15.51
C LEU A 95 10.61 -5.49 -16.00
N GLU A 96 10.62 -5.23 -17.29
CA GLU A 96 10.83 -3.85 -17.73
C GLU A 96 9.79 -3.00 -16.96
N GLY A 97 10.22 -2.05 -16.12
CA GLY A 97 9.24 -1.19 -15.45
C GLY A 97 8.60 -1.71 -14.15
N VAL A 98 9.40 -2.08 -13.14
CA VAL A 98 9.17 -1.43 -11.83
C VAL A 98 10.11 -0.21 -11.68
N LEU A 99 10.55 0.27 -12.83
CA LEU A 99 10.81 1.66 -13.10
C LEU A 99 9.47 2.34 -13.39
N SER A 100 9.12 3.40 -12.68
CA SER A 100 8.13 4.33 -13.21
C SER A 100 8.87 5.24 -14.18
N SER A 101 8.74 4.99 -15.48
CA SER A 101 9.35 5.85 -16.49
C SER A 101 8.33 6.86 -16.99
N VAL A 102 8.75 8.11 -17.10
CA VAL A 102 7.96 9.24 -17.60
C VAL A 102 8.79 10.04 -18.59
N VAL A 103 8.14 10.64 -19.56
CA VAL A 103 8.76 11.64 -20.44
C VAL A 103 8.17 12.99 -20.08
N TYR A 104 9.00 13.94 -19.70
CA TYR A 104 8.60 15.34 -19.58
C TYR A 104 8.88 16.05 -20.90
N LYS A 105 7.92 16.84 -21.39
CA LYS A 105 8.08 17.65 -22.60
C LYS A 105 7.65 19.08 -22.39
N ASN A 106 8.38 20.01 -22.99
CA ASN A 106 8.08 21.44 -22.96
C ASN A 106 7.55 21.96 -24.31
N ALA A 107 7.20 23.26 -24.38
CA ALA A 107 6.65 23.88 -25.59
C ALA A 107 7.65 24.00 -26.76
N SER A 108 8.97 24.00 -26.49
CA SER A 108 9.99 23.98 -27.54
C SER A 108 10.21 22.60 -28.15
N GLY A 109 9.57 21.57 -27.60
CA GLY A 109 9.69 20.19 -28.05
C GLY A 109 10.83 19.41 -27.40
N THR A 110 11.52 20.00 -26.43
CA THR A 110 12.58 19.34 -25.66
C THR A 110 11.99 18.28 -24.74
N GLU A 111 12.66 17.15 -24.66
CA GLU A 111 12.22 15.98 -23.89
C GLU A 111 13.26 15.59 -22.82
N VAL A 112 12.77 15.25 -21.63
CA VAL A 112 13.53 14.65 -20.54
C VAL A 112 12.89 13.32 -20.19
N PHE A 113 13.60 12.23 -20.45
CA PHE A 113 13.21 10.89 -20.05
C PHE A 113 13.65 10.67 -18.62
N ALA A 114 12.71 10.48 -17.69
CA ALA A 114 13.00 10.14 -16.31
C ALA A 114 12.55 8.71 -16.01
N SER A 115 13.40 7.91 -15.37
CA SER A 115 13.06 6.58 -14.87
C SER A 115 13.26 6.53 -13.36
N TYR A 116 12.19 6.27 -12.63
CA TYR A 116 12.21 6.18 -11.17
C TYR A 116 12.33 4.73 -10.76
N ASN A 117 13.45 4.38 -10.15
CA ASN A 117 13.59 3.10 -9.51
C ASN A 117 12.87 3.14 -8.17
N LEU A 118 11.64 2.62 -8.16
CA LEU A 118 10.75 2.63 -6.99
C LEU A 118 11.32 1.86 -5.80
N LYS A 119 12.31 0.98 -6.00
CA LYS A 119 12.97 0.26 -4.92
C LYS A 119 14.11 1.05 -4.30
N THR A 120 14.93 1.73 -5.11
CA THR A 120 16.11 2.45 -4.63
C THR A 120 15.82 3.91 -4.34
N ASP A 121 14.63 4.39 -4.67
CA ASP A 121 14.25 5.80 -4.58
C ASP A 121 15.26 6.69 -5.34
N LYS A 122 15.62 6.24 -6.54
CA LYS A 122 16.53 6.94 -7.44
C LYS A 122 15.81 7.32 -8.71
N ALA A 123 16.21 8.44 -9.29
CA ALA A 123 15.79 8.83 -10.63
C ALA A 123 16.98 8.72 -11.58
N TYR A 124 16.69 8.37 -12.82
CA TYR A 124 17.64 8.39 -13.92
C TYR A 124 17.09 9.30 -15.00
N ILE A 125 17.82 10.34 -15.39
CA ILE A 125 17.38 11.27 -16.44
C ILE A 125 18.26 11.22 -17.69
N SER A 126 17.62 11.25 -18.86
CA SER A 126 18.27 11.35 -20.16
C SER A 126 17.59 12.45 -20.98
N SER A 127 18.39 13.28 -21.64
CA SER A 127 17.89 14.33 -22.55
C SER A 127 18.97 14.69 -23.55
N LEU A 128 18.63 14.64 -24.84
CA LEU A 128 19.54 15.00 -25.92
C LEU A 128 19.86 16.50 -25.89
N ASP A 129 18.85 17.35 -25.71
CA ASP A 129 18.98 18.81 -25.74
C ASP A 129 19.76 19.36 -24.54
N LEU A 130 19.74 18.63 -23.41
CA LEU A 130 20.49 18.98 -22.21
C LEU A 130 21.83 18.22 -22.10
N TYR A 131 22.20 17.43 -23.11
CA TYR A 131 23.42 16.61 -23.14
C TYR A 131 23.57 15.67 -21.94
N MET A 132 22.46 15.10 -21.46
CA MET A 132 22.43 14.14 -20.36
C MET A 132 22.12 12.74 -20.87
N ASN A 133 22.91 11.76 -20.44
CA ASN A 133 22.70 10.37 -20.79
C ASN A 133 22.69 9.51 -19.52
N ASN A 134 21.50 9.03 -19.15
CA ASN A 134 21.27 8.15 -18.02
C ASN A 134 21.92 8.68 -16.72
N LEU A 135 21.76 9.98 -16.46
CA LEU A 135 22.30 10.62 -15.28
C LEU A 135 21.55 10.14 -14.04
N GLU A 136 22.28 9.55 -13.12
CA GLU A 136 21.73 9.08 -11.84
C GLU A 136 21.53 10.25 -10.87
N LEU A 137 20.36 10.29 -10.24
CA LEU A 137 19.96 11.24 -9.22
C LEU A 137 19.47 10.50 -7.97
N ASN A 138 19.90 10.99 -6.81
CA ASN A 138 19.52 10.48 -5.50
C ASN A 138 18.34 11.27 -4.96
N HIS A 139 17.37 10.61 -4.32
CA HIS A 139 16.27 11.31 -3.65
C HIS A 139 16.81 12.33 -2.63
N ALA A 140 16.18 13.49 -2.60
CA ALA A 140 16.51 14.63 -1.78
C ALA A 140 15.26 15.13 -1.04
N VAL A 141 15.44 15.61 0.18
CA VAL A 141 14.33 16.11 1.00
C VAL A 141 13.64 17.28 0.29
N SER A 142 12.30 17.24 0.29
CA SER A 142 11.43 18.31 -0.20
C SER A 142 10.20 18.47 0.69
N GLY A 143 9.65 19.69 0.73
CA GLY A 143 8.36 19.98 1.39
C GLY A 143 7.14 19.57 0.56
N SER A 144 7.29 19.42 -0.75
CA SER A 144 6.28 18.90 -1.67
C SER A 144 6.93 18.31 -2.92
N GLY A 145 6.27 17.32 -3.54
CA GLY A 145 6.80 16.65 -4.73
C GLY A 145 7.98 15.73 -4.45
N ALA A 146 8.49 15.10 -5.50
CA ALA A 146 9.63 14.19 -5.45
C ALA A 146 10.87 14.90 -6.00
N ARG A 147 11.88 15.11 -5.16
CA ARG A 147 13.10 15.83 -5.51
C ARG A 147 14.28 14.88 -5.56
N TYR A 148 15.13 15.02 -6.56
CA TYR A 148 16.31 14.19 -6.76
C TYR A 148 17.50 15.05 -7.19
N LEU A 149 18.70 14.74 -6.72
CA LEU A 149 19.93 15.47 -6.98
C LEU A 149 21.03 14.55 -7.52
N SER A 150 21.83 15.05 -8.45
CA SER A 150 23.08 14.41 -8.85
C SER A 150 24.06 14.33 -7.68
N ALA A 151 25.07 13.47 -7.81
CA ALA A 151 26.05 13.25 -6.74
C ALA A 151 26.85 14.51 -6.36
N ASP A 152 27.08 15.41 -7.32
CA ASP A 152 27.72 16.70 -7.11
C ASP A 152 26.73 17.80 -6.67
N GLY A 153 25.43 17.53 -6.67
CA GLY A 153 24.37 18.48 -6.34
C GLY A 153 24.14 19.53 -7.42
N GLU A 154 24.80 19.43 -8.57
CA GLU A 154 24.73 20.42 -9.64
C GLU A 154 23.47 20.24 -10.48
N VAL A 155 22.94 19.02 -10.61
CA VAL A 155 21.71 18.74 -11.36
C VAL A 155 20.62 18.31 -10.41
N GLU A 156 19.47 18.96 -10.52
CA GLU A 156 18.26 18.62 -9.78
C GLU A 156 17.17 18.19 -10.75
N LEU A 157 16.47 17.11 -10.43
CA LEU A 157 15.13 16.84 -10.95
C LEU A 157 14.14 17.03 -9.82
N TRP A 158 13.14 17.86 -10.03
CA TRP A 158 12.02 17.98 -9.13
C TRP A 158 10.72 17.71 -9.87
N GLU A 159 10.04 16.65 -9.47
CA GLU A 159 8.67 16.36 -9.90
C GLU A 159 7.70 16.97 -8.91
N HIS A 160 6.74 17.74 -9.43
CA HIS A 160 5.65 18.27 -8.64
C HIS A 160 4.36 18.35 -9.47
N GLN A 161 3.36 17.55 -9.10
CA GLN A 161 2.03 17.55 -9.71
C GLN A 161 2.02 17.31 -11.22
N GLY A 162 2.90 16.42 -11.70
CA GLY A 162 3.01 16.05 -13.11
C GLY A 162 3.86 17.00 -13.95
N GLU A 163 4.51 17.97 -13.31
CA GLU A 163 5.53 18.83 -13.91
C GLU A 163 6.91 18.38 -13.43
N GLY A 164 7.85 18.23 -14.36
CA GLY A 164 9.24 17.91 -14.08
C GLY A 164 10.10 19.13 -14.39
N THR A 165 10.79 19.62 -13.36
CA THR A 165 11.78 20.69 -13.49
C THR A 165 13.16 20.08 -13.41
N VAL A 166 14.03 20.41 -14.38
CA VAL A 166 15.46 20.13 -14.29
C VAL A 166 16.21 21.43 -14.10
N SER A 167 16.97 21.52 -13.01
CA SER A 167 17.83 22.68 -12.72
C SER A 167 19.29 22.25 -12.80
N ILE A 168 20.14 23.09 -13.40
CA ILE A 168 21.57 22.89 -13.51
C ILE A 168 22.25 24.07 -12.80
N ARG A 169 23.03 23.80 -11.76
CA ARG A 169 23.66 24.80 -10.88
C ARG A 169 22.68 25.78 -10.25
N GLY A 170 21.46 25.31 -9.98
CA GLY A 170 20.36 26.12 -9.43
C GLY A 170 19.65 27.00 -10.46
N GLU A 171 20.06 26.98 -11.73
CA GLU A 171 19.32 27.64 -12.81
C GLU A 171 18.37 26.65 -13.48
N GLU A 172 17.14 27.07 -13.71
CA GLU A 172 16.12 26.25 -14.39
C GLU A 172 16.54 26.03 -15.86
N ALA A 173 16.94 24.79 -16.17
CA ALA A 173 17.36 24.40 -17.51
C ALA A 173 16.21 23.83 -18.34
N PHE A 174 15.18 23.30 -17.67
CA PHE A 174 14.01 22.72 -18.31
C PHE A 174 12.81 22.68 -17.35
N VAL A 175 11.63 22.97 -17.88
CA VAL A 175 10.34 22.67 -17.24
C VAL A 175 9.43 22.07 -18.29
N GLY A 176 8.86 20.91 -17.97
CA GLY A 176 7.94 20.23 -18.86
C GLY A 176 6.94 19.39 -18.11
N LYS A 177 5.89 18.96 -18.82
CA LYS A 177 4.83 18.12 -18.26
C LYS A 177 4.97 16.69 -18.72
N ILE A 178 4.51 15.75 -17.89
CA ILE A 178 4.45 14.33 -18.26
C ILE A 178 3.64 14.19 -19.56
N VAL A 179 4.21 13.49 -20.52
CA VAL A 179 3.53 13.03 -21.73
C VAL A 179 3.22 11.56 -21.51
N VAL A 180 1.94 11.20 -21.56
CA VAL A 180 1.52 9.80 -21.54
C VAL A 180 1.76 9.25 -22.95
N ALA A 181 2.39 8.08 -23.06
CA ALA A 181 2.51 7.39 -24.35
C ALA A 181 1.08 7.12 -24.89
N GLU A 182 0.74 7.75 -26.02
CA GLU A 182 -0.49 7.47 -26.78
C GLU A 182 -0.47 6.06 -27.39
#